data_AF-A0A1J9P1Q6-F1
#
_entry.id   AF-A0A1J9P1Q6-F1
#
_cell.length_a   1.000
_cell.length_b   1.000
_cell.length_c   1.000
_cell.angle_alpha   90.00
_cell.angle_beta   90.00
_cell.angle_gamma   90.00
#
_symmetry.space_group_name_H-M   'P 1'
#
loop_
_entity.id
_entity.type
_entity.pdbx_description
1 polymer ?
#
loop_
_entity_poly.entity_id
_entity_poly.type
_entity_poly.pdbx_seq_one_letter_code
_entity_poly.pdbx_strand_id
1 'polypeptide(L)'
;MQTEEREAEVKVRSQSTTLEELIKDCHDSFSRPLQVETPSRSTKRSITSFTENCPVQLQESYDSVFSYLQSAGKDASKLFTSLLELEGLGRRYSNRKLQSEKDLEHYE
;
A
#
# COMPACT_ATOMS: atom_id res chain seq x y z
N MET A 1 -19.58 -0.51 26.85
CA MET A 1 -19.38 -1.61 25.88
C MET A 1 -19.12 -1.10 24.45
N GLN A 2 -20.09 -0.52 23.72
CA GLN A 2 -19.86 -0.08 22.33
C GLN A 2 -18.84 1.08 22.17
N THR A 3 -18.75 1.98 23.14
CA THR A 3 -17.81 3.12 23.10
C THR A 3 -16.37 2.67 23.34
N GLU A 4 -16.17 1.80 24.34
CA GLU A 4 -14.86 1.25 24.70
C GLU A 4 -14.28 0.38 23.58
N GLU A 5 -15.11 -0.38 22.86
CA GLU A 5 -14.70 -1.18 21.71
C GLU A 5 -14.21 -0.30 20.54
N ARG A 6 -14.92 0.78 20.23
CA ARG A 6 -14.50 1.75 19.21
C ARG A 6 -13.19 2.45 19.60
N GLU A 7 -13.05 2.83 20.85
CA GLU A 7 -11.82 3.46 21.34
C GLU A 7 -10.63 2.51 21.28
N ALA A 8 -10.83 1.22 21.62
CA ALA A 8 -9.81 0.20 21.47
C ALA A 8 -9.43 -0.03 20.00
N GLU A 9 -10.41 -0.08 19.10
CA GLU A 9 -10.18 -0.24 17.66
C GLU A 9 -9.37 0.94 17.08
N VAL A 10 -9.78 2.17 17.38
CA VAL A 10 -9.04 3.38 16.95
C VAL A 10 -7.63 3.35 17.50
N LYS A 11 -7.46 2.99 18.78
CA LYS A 11 -6.14 2.90 19.40
C LYS A 11 -5.24 1.90 18.69
N VAL A 12 -5.75 0.75 18.27
CA VAL A 12 -4.99 -0.23 17.48
C VAL A 12 -4.65 0.33 16.10
N ARG A 13 -5.62 0.93 15.40
CA ARG A 13 -5.43 1.47 14.04
C ARG A 13 -4.53 2.70 13.98
N SER A 14 -4.42 3.44 15.09
CA SER A 14 -3.51 4.57 15.24
C SER A 14 -2.08 4.14 15.62
N GLN A 15 -1.83 2.87 15.94
CA GLN A 15 -0.46 2.39 16.14
C GLN A 15 0.29 2.35 14.81
N SER A 16 1.60 2.57 14.91
CA SER A 16 2.56 2.34 13.83
C SER A 16 2.50 0.89 13.34
N THR A 17 2.81 0.69 12.06
CA THR A 17 2.76 -0.61 11.38
C THR A 17 4.15 -1.23 11.24
N THR A 18 4.20 -2.55 11.11
CA THR A 18 5.37 -3.30 10.61
C THR A 18 5.50 -3.12 9.09
N LEU A 19 6.63 -3.57 8.50
CA LEU A 19 6.81 -3.50 7.05
C LEU A 19 5.75 -4.33 6.30
N GLU A 20 5.45 -5.53 6.78
CA GLU A 20 4.43 -6.40 6.18
C GLU A 20 3.03 -5.79 6.23
N GLU A 21 2.65 -5.22 7.38
CA GLU A 21 1.39 -4.51 7.54
C GLU A 21 1.32 -3.30 6.61
N LEU A 22 2.39 -2.49 6.53
CA LEU A 22 2.47 -1.37 5.60
C LEU A 22 2.27 -1.81 4.15
N ILE A 23 3.01 -2.80 3.67
CA ILE A 23 2.93 -3.26 2.28
C ILE A 23 1.51 -3.75 1.96
N LYS A 24 0.92 -4.53 2.86
CA LYS A 24 -0.43 -5.06 2.70
C LYS A 24 -1.48 -3.96 2.69
N ASP A 25 -1.42 -3.04 3.66
CA ASP A 25 -2.39 -1.95 3.77
C ASP A 25 -2.26 -0.97 2.62
N CYS A 26 -1.04 -0.77 2.11
CA CYS A 26 -0.83 0.01 0.91
C CYS A 26 -1.55 -0.62 -0.30
N HIS A 27 -1.41 -1.93 -0.48
CA HIS A 27 -2.12 -2.64 -1.53
C HIS A 27 -3.65 -2.54 -1.35
N ASP A 28 -4.15 -2.77 -0.15
CA ASP A 28 -5.59 -2.85 0.12
C ASP A 28 -6.27 -1.46 0.09
N SER A 29 -5.58 -0.41 0.55
CA SER A 29 -6.12 0.95 0.63
C SER A 29 -5.90 1.81 -0.61
N PHE A 30 -4.80 1.60 -1.35
CA PHE A 30 -4.46 2.41 -2.53
C PHE A 30 -4.61 1.65 -3.84
N SER A 31 -3.90 0.52 -3.97
CA SER A 31 -3.74 -0.13 -5.27
C SER A 31 -5.01 -0.86 -5.70
N ARG A 32 -5.64 -1.61 -4.79
CA ARG A 32 -6.85 -2.39 -5.06
C ARG A 32 -8.09 -1.53 -5.36
N PRO A 33 -8.36 -0.41 -4.67
CA PRO A 33 -9.56 0.39 -4.93
C PRO A 33 -9.48 1.26 -6.18
N LEU A 34 -8.28 1.44 -6.78
CA LEU A 34 -8.09 2.23 -7.98
C LEU A 34 -8.93 1.72 -9.15
N GLN A 35 -9.61 2.67 -9.81
CA GLN A 35 -10.46 2.39 -10.95
C GLN A 35 -10.18 3.40 -12.06
N VAL A 36 -10.19 2.92 -13.29
CA VAL A 36 -10.11 3.78 -14.48
C VAL A 36 -11.52 4.06 -14.98
N GLU A 37 -11.82 5.31 -15.31
CA GLU A 37 -13.16 5.71 -15.75
C GLU A 37 -13.53 5.09 -17.09
N THR A 38 -12.62 5.17 -18.06
CA THR A 38 -12.85 4.69 -19.41
C THR A 38 -11.76 3.70 -19.82
N PRO A 39 -11.83 2.42 -19.38
CA PRO A 39 -10.83 1.41 -19.71
C PRO A 39 -10.64 1.22 -21.22
N SER A 40 -11.68 1.47 -22.03
CA SER A 40 -11.64 1.38 -23.50
C SER A 40 -10.71 2.41 -24.16
N ARG A 41 -10.43 3.53 -23.47
CA ARG A 41 -9.47 4.56 -23.90
C ARG A 41 -8.05 4.31 -23.38
N SER A 42 -7.86 3.29 -22.54
CA SER A 42 -6.53 2.91 -22.08
C SER A 42 -5.72 2.35 -23.24
N THR A 43 -4.42 2.59 -23.21
CA THR A 43 -3.48 2.04 -24.18
C THR A 43 -3.60 0.51 -24.13
N LYS A 44 -4.13 -0.10 -25.20
CA LYS A 44 -4.20 -1.56 -25.37
C LYS A 44 -2.82 -2.18 -25.65
N ARG A 45 -1.74 -1.58 -25.16
CA ARG A 45 -0.44 -2.24 -25.18
C ARG A 45 -0.58 -3.40 -24.20
N SER A 46 -0.42 -4.62 -24.70
CA SER A 46 -0.13 -5.73 -23.80
C SER A 46 1.09 -5.30 -23.02
N ILE A 47 0.93 -5.02 -21.72
CA ILE A 47 2.07 -5.01 -20.82
C ILE A 47 2.65 -6.40 -21.03
N THR A 48 3.85 -6.49 -21.61
CA THR A 48 4.55 -7.76 -21.69
C THR A 48 4.51 -8.35 -20.29
N SER A 49 4.20 -9.64 -20.17
CA SER A 49 3.86 -10.24 -18.88
C SER A 49 4.88 -9.79 -17.84
N PHE A 50 4.41 -9.42 -16.64
CA PHE A 50 5.23 -9.03 -15.49
C PHE A 50 6.23 -10.13 -15.04
N THR A 51 6.36 -11.20 -15.83
CA THR A 51 7.35 -12.27 -15.76
C THR A 51 8.59 -11.98 -16.63
N GLU A 52 8.89 -10.72 -16.98
CA GLU A 52 10.28 -10.39 -17.27
C GLU A 52 11.02 -10.56 -15.95
N ASN A 53 11.83 -11.63 -15.87
CA ASN A 53 12.53 -12.07 -14.65
C ASN A 53 13.01 -10.84 -13.87
N CYS A 54 12.46 -10.63 -12.66
CA CYS A 54 12.99 -9.64 -11.74
C CYS A 54 14.50 -9.90 -11.66
N PRO A 55 15.37 -8.95 -12.05
CA PRO A 55 16.81 -9.16 -12.01
C PRO A 55 17.19 -9.75 -10.65
N VAL A 56 17.96 -10.84 -10.62
CA VAL A 56 18.32 -11.54 -9.38
C VAL A 56 18.87 -10.57 -8.32
N GLN A 57 19.60 -9.56 -8.78
CA GLN A 57 20.15 -8.47 -7.96
C GLN A 57 19.07 -7.65 -7.22
N LEU A 58 17.90 -7.45 -7.81
CA LEU A 58 16.77 -6.79 -7.17
C LEU A 58 16.11 -7.70 -6.13
N GLN A 59 16.00 -8.99 -6.40
CA GLN A 59 15.47 -9.96 -5.42
C GLN A 59 16.37 -10.03 -4.18
N GLU A 60 17.69 -10.14 -4.37
CA GLU A 60 18.65 -10.16 -3.25
C GLU A 60 18.61 -8.87 -2.43
N SER A 61 18.50 -7.72 -3.10
CA SER A 61 18.37 -6.42 -2.43
C SER A 61 17.07 -6.32 -1.66
N TYR A 62 15.96 -6.76 -2.25
CA TYR A 62 14.65 -6.81 -1.60
C TYR A 62 14.71 -7.69 -0.36
N ASP A 63 15.19 -8.93 -0.49
CA ASP A 63 15.24 -9.90 0.62
C ASP A 63 16.12 -9.38 1.77
N SER A 64 17.25 -8.74 1.45
CA SER A 64 18.15 -8.13 2.43
C SER A 64 17.49 -6.98 3.19
N VAL A 65 16.88 -6.03 2.47
CA VAL A 65 16.19 -4.87 3.06
C VAL A 65 14.98 -5.32 3.87
N PHE A 66 14.16 -6.21 3.30
CA PHE A 66 13.00 -6.78 3.97
C PHE A 66 13.40 -7.47 5.27
N SER A 67 14.43 -8.33 5.22
CA SER A 67 14.96 -9.00 6.40
C SER A 67 15.49 -8.00 7.44
N TYR A 68 16.21 -6.97 7.04
CA TYR A 68 16.72 -5.95 7.95
C TYR A 68 15.59 -5.20 8.66
N LEU A 69 14.59 -4.74 7.91
CA LEU A 69 13.45 -4.00 8.44
C LEU A 69 12.53 -4.86 9.30
N GLN A 70 12.45 -6.18 9.02
CA GLN A 70 11.66 -7.12 9.80
C GLN A 70 12.40 -7.62 11.06
N SER A 71 13.73 -7.78 11.00
CA SER A 71 14.55 -8.43 12.04
C SER A 71 15.00 -7.53 13.19
N ALA A 72 14.49 -6.30 13.28
CA ALA A 72 14.73 -5.40 14.40
C ALA A 72 14.01 -5.83 15.71
N GLY A 73 14.24 -7.07 16.16
CA GLY A 73 13.78 -7.63 17.43
C GLY A 73 12.61 -8.63 17.33
N LYS A 74 12.36 -9.36 18.42
CA LYS A 74 11.28 -10.37 18.58
C LYS A 74 9.87 -9.84 18.31
N ASP A 75 9.73 -8.52 18.25
CA ASP A 75 8.56 -7.81 17.77
C ASP A 75 9.03 -7.05 16.53
N ALA A 76 8.50 -7.38 15.35
CA ALA A 76 8.80 -6.62 14.14
C ALA A 76 8.61 -5.14 14.46
N SER A 77 9.67 -4.35 14.27
CA SER A 77 9.65 -2.96 14.74
C SER A 77 8.53 -2.22 14.00
N LYS A 78 7.53 -1.77 14.76
CA LYS A 78 6.42 -0.96 14.26
C LYS A 78 6.90 0.46 13.94
N LEU A 79 7.71 0.59 12.88
CA LEU A 79 8.40 1.82 12.50
C LEU A 79 7.65 2.63 11.45
N PHE A 80 6.61 2.06 10.86
CA PHE A 80 5.95 2.64 9.70
C PHE A 80 4.65 3.34 10.09
N THR A 81 4.13 4.13 9.15
CA THR A 81 2.93 4.96 9.33
C THR A 81 1.73 4.12 9.81
N SER A 82 0.84 4.74 10.59
CA SER A 82 -0.32 4.04 11.13
C SER A 82 -1.33 3.63 10.06
N LEU A 83 -2.06 2.55 10.30
CA LEU A 83 -3.12 2.05 9.42
C LEU A 83 -4.20 3.13 9.19
N LEU A 84 -4.56 3.88 10.24
CA LEU A 84 -5.56 4.95 10.15
C LEU A 84 -5.14 6.07 9.17
N GLU A 85 -3.86 6.39 9.10
CA GLU A 85 -3.32 7.39 8.17
C GLU A 85 -3.34 6.88 6.72
N LEU A 86 -2.92 5.63 6.49
CA LEU A 86 -2.95 4.97 5.17
C LEU A 86 -4.36 4.91 4.61
N GLU A 87 -5.34 4.53 5.42
CA GLU A 87 -6.74 4.50 4.99
C GLU A 87 -7.29 5.89 4.67
N GLY A 88 -6.88 6.90 5.44
CA GLY A 88 -7.23 8.29 5.16
C GLY A 88 -6.72 8.73 3.80
N LEU A 89 -5.45 8.43 3.50
CA LEU A 89 -4.83 8.68 2.21
C LEU A 89 -5.49 7.87 1.08
N GLY A 90 -5.74 6.58 1.27
CA GLY A 90 -6.41 5.71 0.30
C GLY A 90 -7.81 6.22 -0.08
N ARG A 91 -8.60 6.61 0.92
CA ARG A 91 -9.89 7.28 0.67
C ARG A 91 -9.75 8.57 -0.13
N ARG A 92 -8.69 9.36 0.07
CA ARG A 92 -8.48 10.60 -0.69
C ARG A 92 -8.12 10.32 -2.15
N TYR A 93 -7.25 9.35 -2.41
CA TYR A 93 -6.74 9.11 -3.76
C TYR A 93 -7.65 8.21 -4.60
N SER A 94 -8.40 7.31 -3.97
CA SER A 94 -9.35 6.44 -4.64
C SER A 94 -10.80 6.97 -4.65
N ASN A 95 -11.04 8.22 -4.25
CA ASN A 95 -12.39 8.81 -4.23
C ASN A 95 -12.99 9.04 -5.62
N ARG A 96 -12.16 9.04 -6.67
CA ARG A 96 -12.57 9.25 -8.05
C ARG A 96 -11.86 8.29 -8.97
N LYS A 97 -12.49 8.00 -10.10
CA LYS A 97 -11.88 7.19 -11.15
C LYS A 97 -10.81 7.99 -11.90
N LEU A 98 -9.75 7.32 -12.31
CA LEU A 98 -8.70 7.89 -13.15
C LEU A 98 -9.25 8.15 -14.56
N GLN A 99 -9.18 9.40 -15.00
CA GLN A 99 -9.65 9.87 -16.31
C GLN A 99 -8.47 10.28 -17.20
N SER A 100 -7.34 10.68 -16.60
CA SER A 100 -6.15 11.19 -17.27
C SER A 100 -4.88 10.99 -16.43
N GLU A 101 -3.71 11.20 -17.05
CA GLU A 101 -2.40 11.20 -16.36
C GLU A 101 -2.34 12.21 -15.20
N LYS A 102 -3.06 13.33 -15.32
CA LYS A 102 -3.16 14.33 -14.25
C LYS A 102 -3.75 13.77 -12.95
N ASP A 103 -4.54 12.71 -13.05
CA ASP A 103 -5.12 12.05 -11.88
C ASP A 103 -4.09 11.19 -11.13
N LEU A 104 -2.93 10.90 -11.75
CA LEU A 104 -1.80 10.19 -11.14
C LEU A 104 -0.79 11.13 -10.45
N GLU A 105 -0.84 12.45 -10.68
CA GLU A 105 0.11 13.41 -10.07
C GLU A 105 0.11 13.38 -8.52
N HIS A 106 -0.94 12.84 -7.91
CA HIS A 106 -1.05 12.73 -6.46
C HIS A 106 -0.54 11.40 -5.89
N TYR A 107 -0.14 10.47 -6.78
CA TYR A 107 0.39 9.14 -6.44
C TYR A 107 1.93 9.09 -6.43
N GLU A 108 2.62 10.03 -7.08
CA GLU A 108 4.09 10.13 -7.19
C GLU A 108 4.66 11.15 -6.19
#